data_AF-F7ACU1-F1
#
_entry.id   AF-F7ACU1-F1
#
_cell.length_a   1.000
_cell.length_b   1.000
_cell.length_c   1.000
_cell.angle_alpha   90.00
_cell.angle_beta   90.00
_cell.angle_gamma   90.00
#
_symmetry.space_group_name_H-M   'P 1'
#
loop_
_entity.id
_entity.type
_entity.pdbx_description
1 polymer ?
#
loop_
_entity_poly.entity_id
_entity_poly.type
_entity_poly.pdbx_seq_one_letter_code
_entity_poly.pdbx_strand_id
1 'polypeptide(L)' 'RYKVIEGILSPVNDGYGKKDLAAARHRIAMARLALQTSDWIRVDTWESEQETWTETVKVL' A
#
# COMPACT_ATOMS: atom_id res chain seq x y z
N ARG A 1 15.75 16.93 16.46
CA ARG A 1 15.43 17.19 15.03
C ARG A 1 15.41 15.85 14.32
N TYR A 2 14.42 15.55 13.49
CA TYR A 2 14.30 14.27 12.80
C TYR A 2 14.67 14.41 11.31
N LYS A 3 15.05 13.31 10.68
CA LYS A 3 15.29 13.19 9.23
C LYS A 3 14.42 12.06 8.70
N VAL A 4 13.48 12.39 7.82
CA VAL A 4 12.68 11.39 7.09
C VAL A 4 13.56 10.83 5.99
N ILE A 5 13.61 9.50 5.86
CA ILE A 5 14.46 8.80 4.89
C ILE A 5 13.66 8.07 3.82
N GLU A 6 12.39 7.76 4.08
CA GLU A 6 11.54 6.98 3.19
C GLU A 6 10.05 7.20 3.52
N GLY A 7 9.20 7.04 2.50
CA GLY A 7 7.76 6.88 2.64
C GLY A 7 7.30 5.56 2.02
N ILE A 8 6.42 4.84 2.71
CA ILE A 8 5.85 3.58 2.22
C ILE A 8 4.35 3.75 2.03
N LEU A 9 3.87 3.50 0.81
CA LEU A 9 2.45 3.34 0.51
C LEU A 9 2.14 1.85 0.48
N SER A 10 1.40 1.36 1.49
CA SER A 10 0.94 -0.03 1.60
C SER A 10 -0.56 -0.09 1.28
N PRO A 11 -0.98 -0.59 0.09
CA PRO A 11 -2.39 -0.76 -0.19
C PRO A 11 -2.99 -1.91 0.63
N VAL A 12 -4.17 -1.69 1.20
CA VAL A 12 -4.90 -2.72 1.96
C VAL A 12 -5.22 -3.96 1.13
N ASN A 13 -5.34 -5.12 1.79
CA ASN A 13 -5.83 -6.36 1.21
C ASN A 13 -7.29 -6.27 0.73
N ASP A 14 -7.64 -7.01 -0.34
CA ASP A 14 -9.02 -7.05 -0.87
C ASP A 14 -10.01 -7.71 0.10
N GLY A 15 -9.53 -8.60 0.99
CA GLY A 15 -10.28 -9.21 2.08
C GLY A 15 -10.76 -8.22 3.14
N TYR A 16 -10.36 -6.95 3.08
CA TYR A 16 -10.98 -5.89 3.89
C TYR A 16 -12.47 -5.70 3.56
N GLY A 17 -12.90 -6.06 2.35
CA GLY A 17 -14.33 -6.18 2.01
C GLY A 17 -15.12 -4.87 1.93
N LYS A 18 -14.45 -3.72 1.77
CA LYS A 18 -15.12 -2.43 1.57
C LYS A 18 -15.87 -2.44 0.23
N LYS A 19 -17.17 -2.10 0.25
CA LYS A 19 -18.16 -2.28 -0.83
C LYS A 19 -17.71 -1.87 -2.24
N ASP A 20 -16.88 -0.83 -2.37
CA ASP A 20 -16.45 -0.29 -3.67
C ASP A 20 -14.91 -0.31 -3.82
N LEU A 21 -14.22 -1.17 -3.06
CA LEU A 21 -12.78 -1.30 -3.14
C LEU A 21 -12.39 -2.02 -4.44
N ALA A 22 -11.76 -1.28 -5.34
CA ALA A 22 -11.15 -1.87 -6.53
C ALA A 22 -10.08 -2.91 -6.15
N ALA A 23 -9.92 -3.96 -6.95
CA ALA A 23 -8.97 -5.04 -6.68
C ALA A 23 -7.54 -4.51 -6.46
N ALA A 24 -6.80 -5.14 -5.55
CA ALA A 24 -5.47 -4.73 -5.10
C ALA A 24 -4.51 -4.52 -6.27
N ARG A 25 -4.52 -5.42 -7.26
CA ARG A 25 -3.69 -5.30 -8.47
C ARG A 25 -3.85 -3.96 -9.19
N HIS A 26 -5.06 -3.41 -9.24
CA HIS A 26 -5.34 -2.14 -9.91
C HIS A 26 -4.89 -0.97 -9.03
N ARG A 27 -5.14 -1.02 -7.73
CA ARG A 27 -4.68 0.01 -6.78
C ARG A 27 -3.16 0.09 -6.73
N ILE A 28 -2.48 -1.05 -6.70
CA ILE A 28 -1.01 -1.14 -6.78
C ILE A 28 -0.49 -0.53 -8.08
N ALA A 29 -1.08 -0.89 -9.23
CA ALA A 29 -0.68 -0.34 -10.51
C ALA A 29 -0.85 1.19 -10.57
N MET A 30 -1.99 1.70 -10.11
CA MET A 30 -2.24 3.15 -10.02
C MET A 30 -1.25 3.85 -9.09
N ALA A 31 -0.99 3.27 -7.91
CA ALA A 31 -0.03 3.84 -6.95
C ALA A 31 1.40 3.86 -7.52
N ARG A 32 1.81 2.81 -8.23
CA ARG A 32 3.13 2.78 -8.90
C ARG A 32 3.24 3.85 -9.97
N LEU A 33 2.20 4.05 -10.78
CA LEU A 33 2.15 5.12 -11.78
C LEU A 33 2.22 6.51 -11.13
N ALA A 34 1.44 6.72 -10.06
CA ALA A 34 1.42 8.00 -9.34
C ALA A 34 2.76 8.36 -8.69
N LEU A 35 3.57 7.35 -8.31
CA LEU A 35 4.86 7.53 -7.67
C LEU A 35 6.06 7.48 -8.62
N GLN A 36 5.86 7.43 -9.95
CA GLN A 36 6.96 7.36 -10.92
C GLN A 36 7.96 8.52 -10.82
N THR A 37 7.50 9.70 -10.41
CA THR A 37 8.34 10.90 -10.27
C THR A 37 8.78 11.16 -8.83
N SER A 38 8.45 10.26 -7.91
CA SER A 38 8.86 10.35 -6.50
C SER A 38 10.20 9.68 -6.30
N ASP A 39 11.10 10.34 -5.58
CA ASP A 39 12.45 9.87 -5.25
C ASP A 39 12.58 9.28 -3.84
N TRP A 40 11.54 9.38 -3.00
CA TRP A 40 11.59 8.95 -1.58
C TRP A 40 10.40 8.11 -1.11
N ILE A 41 9.30 8.07 -1.89
CA ILE A 41 8.12 7.25 -1.60
C ILE A 41 8.07 6.06 -2.56
N ARG A 42 7.85 4.85 -2.02
CA ARG A 42 7.61 3.63 -2.81
C ARG A 42 6.28 2.95 -2.45
N VAL A 43 5.79 2.10 -3.34
CA VAL A 43 4.69 1.18 -3.07
C VAL A 43 5.25 -0.12 -2.48
N ASP A 44 4.70 -0.55 -1.35
CA ASP A 44 4.90 -1.88 -0.78
C ASP A 44 3.62 -2.69 -0.95
N THR A 45 3.73 -3.92 -1.47
CA THR A 45 2.58 -4.77 -1.78
C THR A 45 2.29 -5.81 -0.72
N TRP A 46 3.12 -5.90 0.34
CA TRP A 46 3.07 -6.96 1.32
C TRP A 46 1.70 -7.10 1.99
N GLU A 47 1.09 -6.01 2.46
CA GLU A 47 -0.23 -6.05 3.11
C GLU A 47 -1.31 -6.55 2.14
N SER A 48 -1.25 -6.12 0.88
CA SER A 48 -2.22 -6.52 -0.13
C SER A 48 -2.11 -7.98 -0.55
N GLU A 49 -0.93 -8.58 -0.40
CA GLU A 49 -0.62 -9.97 -0.77
C GLU A 49 -0.92 -10.98 0.34
N GLN A 50 -1.30 -10.52 1.55
CA GLN A 50 -1.72 -11.41 2.63
C GLN A 50 -3.01 -12.18 2.24
N GLU A 51 -3.19 -13.37 2.81
CA GLU A 51 -4.39 -14.18 2.52
C GLU A 51 -5.69 -13.51 3.02
N THR A 52 -5.58 -12.72 4.09
CA THR A 52 -6.71 -12.01 4.71
C THR A 52 -6.30 -10.61 5.15
N TRP A 53 -7.29 -9.77 5.49
CA TRP A 53 -7.04 -8.42 6.01
C TRP A 53 -6.14 -8.45 7.25
N THR A 54 -5.17 -7.55 7.28
CA THR A 54 -4.20 -7.40 8.36
C THR A 54 -4.43 -6.09 9.10
N GLU A 55 -4.51 -6.17 10.43
CA GLU A 55 -4.60 -4.99 11.29
C GLU A 55 -3.37 -4.10 11.10
N THR A 56 -3.54 -2.78 11.06
CA THR A 56 -2.43 -1.83 10.83
C THR A 56 -1.26 -2.01 11.80
N VAL A 57 -1.50 -2.42 13.05
CA VAL A 57 -0.44 -2.69 14.03
C VAL A 57 0.47 -3.87 13.66
N LYS A 58 -0.01 -4.80 12.81
CA LYS A 58 0.78 -5.92 12.28
C LYS A 58 1.52 -5.57 10.98
N VAL A 59 1.17 -4.43 10.38
CA VAL A 59 1.85 -3.89 9.18
C VAL A 59 3.03 -2.99 9.58
N LEU A 60 2.99 -2.40 10.79
CA LEU A 60 4.06 -1.57 11.38
C LEU A 60 5.19 -2.42 11.99
#